data_AF-A0A3D1QXI3-F1
#
_entry.id   AF-A0A3D1QXI3-F1
#
_cell.length_a   1.000
_cell.length_b   1.000
_cell.length_c   1.000
_cell.angle_alpha   90.00
_cell.angle_beta   90.00
_cell.angle_gamma   90.00
#
_symmetry.space_group_name_H-M   'P 1'
#
loop_
_entity.id
_entity.type
_entity.pdbx_description
1 polymer ?
#
loop_
_entity_poly.entity_id
_entity_poly.type
_entity_poly.pdbx_seq_one_letter_code
_entity_poly.pdbx_strand_id
1 'polypeptide(L)'
;VPVNCGALSKELVESELFGHEKGAFTGAERLRRGAFEEADTGTLFLDEIGELPLGLQAKLLRALELGEIKRVGATRPINTDVRVVAATNRDLRAEVKRGAFREDLYWRLCVVPLQLPPLRARRGDVRSLLQHFLKLYSPQGAAVTLAADAERKLLDYDWPGNVRELKNTVHRSLLLRRGEAIEAADLLFDRDLHLGGDRASESDTAYDPFSDDTSCVYIVGKPLERIEDEVFVKTCRRLGTRASIVARALGQSRGAAYRRMEKLGITPGGEPPEGSARRAAPGSESEPEEQ
;
A
#
# COMPACT_ATOMS: atom_id res chain seq x y z
N VAL A 1 14.11 -10.39 21.00
CA VAL A 1 14.64 -9.66 19.82
C VAL A 1 13.74 -9.94 18.63
N PRO A 2 13.13 -8.95 17.97
CA PRO A 2 12.39 -9.15 16.72
C PRO A 2 13.28 -8.95 15.48
N VAL A 3 13.07 -9.77 14.44
CA VAL A 3 13.72 -9.66 13.13
C VAL A 3 12.67 -9.85 12.05
N ASN A 4 12.64 -8.99 11.04
CA ASN A 4 11.79 -9.16 9.86
C ASN A 4 12.61 -9.72 8.69
N CYS A 5 12.21 -10.88 8.18
CA CYS A 5 12.95 -11.59 7.13
C CYS A 5 12.62 -11.13 5.70
N GLY A 6 11.57 -10.32 5.48
CA GLY A 6 11.10 -9.88 4.16
C GLY A 6 11.61 -8.51 3.70
N ALA A 7 12.06 -7.65 4.63
CA ALA A 7 12.39 -6.25 4.33
C ALA A 7 13.83 -5.98 3.84
N LEU A 8 14.69 -7.00 3.76
CA LEU A 8 16.14 -6.84 3.61
C LEU A 8 16.74 -7.69 2.49
N SER A 9 17.90 -7.26 1.96
CA SER A 9 18.68 -8.09 1.04
C SER A 9 19.16 -9.36 1.75
N LYS A 10 19.48 -10.39 0.96
CA LYS A 10 19.94 -11.68 1.50
C LYS A 10 21.13 -11.53 2.46
N GLU A 11 22.11 -10.71 2.10
CA GLU A 11 23.32 -10.48 2.88
C GLU A 11 23.00 -9.75 4.20
N LEU A 12 22.05 -8.80 4.16
CA LEU A 12 21.62 -8.05 5.32
C LEU A 12 20.80 -8.92 6.28
N VAL A 13 19.87 -9.75 5.78
CA VAL A 13 19.13 -10.71 6.61
C VAL A 13 20.08 -11.70 7.28
N GLU A 14 21.06 -12.20 6.53
CA GLU A 14 22.06 -13.13 7.08
C GLU A 14 22.88 -12.48 8.19
N SER A 15 23.38 -11.27 7.95
CA SER A 15 24.11 -10.50 8.94
C SER A 15 23.25 -10.15 10.16
N GLU A 16 21.96 -9.88 9.99
CA GLU A 16 21.06 -9.55 11.10
C GLU A 16 20.76 -10.78 11.95
N LEU A 17 20.51 -11.93 11.34
CA LEU A 17 20.25 -13.18 12.07
C LEU A 17 21.49 -13.71 12.78
N PHE A 18 22.60 -13.84 12.05
CA PHE A 18 23.78 -14.59 12.51
C PHE A 18 24.99 -13.73 12.87
N GLY A 19 24.96 -12.44 12.56
CA GLY A 19 26.09 -11.53 12.79
C GLY A 19 27.19 -11.69 11.74
N HIS A 20 28.20 -10.84 11.82
CA HIS A 20 29.35 -10.89 10.91
C HIS A 20 30.65 -10.49 11.62
N GLU A 21 31.75 -11.07 11.13
CA GLU A 21 33.10 -10.64 11.46
C GLU A 21 33.52 -9.41 10.64
N LYS A 22 34.49 -8.65 11.14
CA LYS A 22 35.06 -7.54 10.40
C LYS A 22 35.64 -8.03 9.06
N GLY A 23 35.26 -7.39 7.97
CA GLY A 23 35.72 -7.72 6.61
C GLY A 23 35.01 -8.90 5.95
N ALA A 24 33.90 -9.38 6.51
CA ALA A 24 33.14 -10.51 5.95
C ALA A 24 32.51 -10.22 4.57
N PHE A 25 32.18 -8.97 4.27
CA PHE A 25 31.67 -8.50 2.99
C PHE A 25 31.96 -6.99 2.82
N THR A 26 31.73 -6.44 1.62
CA THR A 26 31.93 -5.01 1.35
C THR A 26 30.99 -4.17 2.22
N GLY A 27 31.56 -3.38 3.15
CA GLY A 27 30.82 -2.60 4.15
C GLY A 27 30.81 -3.19 5.56
N ALA A 28 31.38 -4.40 5.77
CA ALA A 28 31.56 -5.00 7.09
C ALA A 28 32.76 -4.37 7.83
N GLU A 29 32.68 -3.08 8.17
CA GLU A 29 33.79 -2.34 8.79
C GLU A 29 34.09 -2.76 10.23
N ARG A 30 33.08 -3.32 10.91
CA ARG A 30 33.14 -3.73 12.31
C ARG A 30 32.54 -5.11 12.49
N LEU A 31 32.86 -5.73 13.60
CA LEU A 31 32.16 -6.94 14.04
C LEU A 31 30.75 -6.57 14.51
N ARG A 32 29.76 -7.38 14.14
CA ARG A 32 28.37 -7.22 14.58
C ARG A 32 27.83 -8.56 15.10
N ARG A 33 27.24 -8.56 16.29
CA ARG A 33 26.49 -9.70 16.83
C ARG A 33 25.17 -9.86 16.09
N GLY A 34 24.77 -11.10 15.83
CA GLY A 34 23.48 -11.41 15.24
C GLY A 34 22.36 -11.51 16.28
N ALA A 35 21.13 -11.51 15.80
CA ALA A 35 19.93 -11.62 16.61
C ALA A 35 19.88 -12.92 17.44
N PHE A 36 20.49 -14.02 16.96
CA PHE A 36 20.63 -15.25 17.75
C PHE A 36 21.54 -15.05 18.97
N GLU A 37 22.66 -14.33 18.83
CA GLU A 37 23.54 -14.02 19.96
C GLU A 37 22.92 -13.00 20.91
N GLU A 38 22.20 -12.01 20.37
CA GLU A 38 21.52 -10.98 21.17
C GLU A 38 20.32 -11.56 21.94
N ALA A 39 19.71 -12.62 21.43
CA ALA A 39 18.59 -13.32 22.05
C ALA A 39 19.00 -14.54 22.87
N ASP A 40 20.30 -14.76 23.10
CA ASP A 40 20.79 -15.90 23.89
C ASP A 40 20.15 -15.91 25.30
N THR A 41 19.70 -17.08 25.73
CA THR A 41 18.85 -17.34 26.91
C THR A 41 17.48 -16.62 26.91
N GLY A 42 17.07 -16.08 25.77
CA GLY A 42 15.89 -15.24 25.59
C GLY A 42 14.92 -15.75 24.52
N THR A 43 14.25 -14.80 23.85
CA THR A 43 13.29 -15.10 22.78
C THR A 43 13.59 -14.30 21.51
N LEU A 44 13.70 -15.01 20.39
CA LEU A 44 13.83 -14.46 19.04
C LEU A 44 12.48 -14.56 18.32
N PHE A 45 11.98 -13.43 17.85
CA PHE A 45 10.77 -13.35 17.05
C PHE A 45 11.15 -13.14 15.58
N LEU A 46 10.77 -14.07 14.71
CA LEU A 46 11.03 -14.03 13.28
C LEU A 46 9.73 -13.70 12.54
N ASP A 47 9.64 -12.49 12.01
CA ASP A 47 8.51 -12.08 11.17
C ASP A 47 8.79 -12.35 9.70
N GLU A 48 7.73 -12.65 8.94
CA GLU A 48 7.79 -12.95 7.51
C GLU A 48 8.75 -14.10 7.15
N ILE A 49 8.80 -15.17 7.96
CA ILE A 49 9.76 -16.28 7.77
C ILE A 49 9.68 -16.97 6.40
N GLY A 50 8.52 -16.91 5.75
CA GLY A 50 8.31 -17.45 4.40
C GLY A 50 9.05 -16.68 3.29
N GLU A 51 9.57 -15.48 3.57
CA GLU A 51 10.40 -14.70 2.63
C GLU A 51 11.89 -15.08 2.72
N LEU A 52 12.28 -15.90 3.70
CA LEU A 52 13.69 -16.22 3.94
C LEU A 52 14.28 -17.01 2.77
N PRO A 53 15.40 -16.58 2.16
CA PRO A 53 16.04 -17.30 1.06
C PRO A 53 16.45 -18.73 1.43
N LEU A 54 16.31 -19.69 0.51
CA LEU A 54 16.61 -21.13 0.73
C LEU A 54 17.97 -21.40 1.38
N GLY A 55 19.01 -20.66 0.97
CA GLY A 55 20.35 -20.81 1.54
C GLY A 55 20.43 -20.44 3.03
N LEU A 56 19.62 -19.47 3.47
CA LEU A 56 19.52 -19.07 4.87
C LEU A 56 18.61 -19.98 5.68
N GLN A 57 17.61 -20.61 5.04
CA GLN A 57 16.77 -21.62 5.69
C GLN A 57 17.60 -22.79 6.23
N ALA A 58 18.62 -23.23 5.49
CA ALA A 58 19.54 -24.29 5.96
C ALA A 58 20.37 -23.86 7.18
N LYS A 59 20.81 -22.59 7.23
CA LYS A 59 21.55 -22.04 8.38
C LYS A 59 20.64 -21.89 9.60
N LEU A 60 19.41 -21.43 9.38
CA LEU A 60 18.41 -21.33 10.43
C LEU A 60 18.08 -22.71 11.02
N LEU A 61 17.87 -23.72 10.17
CA LEU A 61 17.64 -25.09 10.63
C LEU A 61 18.77 -25.57 11.55
N ARG A 62 20.03 -25.39 11.15
CA ARG A 62 21.19 -25.73 11.98
C ARG A 62 21.16 -25.03 13.34
N ALA A 63 20.81 -23.74 13.37
CA ALA A 63 20.68 -22.99 14.61
C ALA A 63 19.57 -23.56 15.52
N LEU A 64 18.42 -23.93 14.94
CA LEU A 64 17.28 -24.49 15.67
C LEU A 64 17.50 -25.93 16.15
N GLU A 65 18.29 -26.73 15.43
CA GLU A 65 18.55 -28.14 15.78
C GLU A 65 19.73 -28.30 16.73
N LEU A 66 20.85 -27.62 16.45
CA LEU A 66 22.09 -27.79 17.19
C LEU A 66 22.30 -26.73 18.28
N GLY A 67 21.55 -25.64 18.26
CA GLY A 67 21.84 -24.47 19.12
C GLY A 67 23.15 -23.79 18.75
N GLU A 68 23.64 -23.97 17.52
CA GLU A 68 24.91 -23.40 17.05
C GLU A 68 24.68 -22.46 15.87
N ILE A 69 25.27 -21.27 15.95
CA ILE A 69 25.34 -20.33 14.84
C ILE A 69 26.79 -20.07 14.40
N LYS A 70 26.96 -19.58 13.18
CA LYS A 70 28.23 -19.06 12.67
C LYS A 70 28.01 -17.68 12.08
N ARG A 71 28.78 -16.70 12.54
CA ARG A 71 28.82 -15.38 11.92
C ARG A 71 29.30 -15.48 10.48
N VAL A 72 28.87 -14.55 9.64
CA VAL A 72 29.41 -14.41 8.28
C VAL A 72 30.91 -14.13 8.38
N GLY A 73 31.72 -14.92 7.69
CA GLY A 73 33.19 -14.85 7.73
C GLY A 73 33.85 -15.55 8.91
N ALA A 74 33.09 -16.06 9.90
CA ALA A 74 33.65 -16.83 11.02
C ALA A 74 33.81 -18.32 10.68
N THR A 75 34.88 -18.93 11.19
CA THR A 75 35.12 -20.37 11.09
C THR A 75 34.58 -21.14 12.31
N ARG A 76 34.57 -20.49 13.48
CA ARG A 76 34.15 -21.10 14.75
C ARG A 76 32.64 -20.92 14.99
N PRO A 77 31.92 -21.99 15.38
CA PRO A 77 30.53 -21.85 15.82
C PRO A 77 30.45 -21.19 17.20
N ILE A 78 29.28 -20.62 17.49
CA ILE A 78 28.89 -20.02 18.76
C ILE A 78 27.62 -20.74 19.20
N ASN A 79 27.62 -21.24 20.44
CA ASN A 79 26.43 -21.85 21.04
C ASN A 79 25.46 -20.76 21.52
N THR A 80 24.18 -20.98 21.29
CA THR A 80 23.08 -20.09 21.69
C THR A 80 21.89 -20.93 22.14
N ASP A 81 21.26 -20.56 23.25
CA ASP A 81 20.00 -21.14 23.72
C ASP A 81 18.87 -20.13 23.53
N VAL A 82 18.05 -20.31 22.48
CA VAL A 82 17.06 -19.30 22.09
C VAL A 82 15.70 -19.94 21.88
N ARG A 83 14.69 -19.37 22.54
CA ARG A 83 13.29 -19.67 22.19
C ARG A 83 12.91 -18.93 20.92
N VAL A 84 12.49 -19.65 19.89
CA VAL A 84 12.08 -19.04 18.61
C VAL A 84 10.56 -19.01 18.49
N VAL A 85 10.03 -17.84 18.09
CA VAL A 85 8.64 -17.63 17.69
C VAL A 85 8.65 -17.09 16.27
N ALA A 86 8.02 -17.78 15.33
CA ALA A 86 8.00 -17.37 13.93
C ALA A 86 6.58 -17.01 13.47
N ALA A 87 6.47 -16.03 12.58
CA ALA A 87 5.23 -15.59 11.97
C ALA A 87 5.39 -15.47 10.45
N THR A 88 4.30 -15.71 9.72
CA THR A 88 4.22 -15.47 8.28
C THR A 88 2.75 -15.32 7.84
N ASN A 89 2.54 -14.60 6.76
CA ASN A 89 1.27 -14.53 6.03
C ASN A 89 1.17 -15.54 4.87
N ARG A 90 2.24 -16.28 4.56
CA ARG A 90 2.29 -17.27 3.49
C ARG A 90 1.83 -18.65 3.99
N ASP A 91 1.27 -19.45 3.08
CA ASP A 91 1.05 -20.87 3.33
C ASP A 91 2.37 -21.63 3.14
N LEU A 92 3.07 -21.89 4.25
CA LEU A 92 4.35 -22.60 4.22
C LEU A 92 4.23 -24.02 3.62
N ARG A 93 3.08 -24.71 3.74
CA ARG A 93 2.93 -26.02 3.11
C ARG A 93 2.89 -25.91 1.59
N ALA A 94 2.24 -24.87 1.06
CA ALA A 94 2.27 -24.59 -0.37
C ALA A 94 3.67 -24.20 -0.84
N GLU A 95 4.40 -23.41 -0.05
CA GLU A 95 5.79 -23.02 -0.34
C GLU A 95 6.74 -24.22 -0.35
N VAL A 96 6.54 -25.20 0.55
CA VAL A 96 7.28 -26.48 0.54
C VAL A 96 7.04 -27.25 -0.76
N LYS A 97 5.77 -27.40 -1.16
CA LYS A 97 5.42 -28.10 -2.41
C LYS A 97 6.03 -27.46 -3.65
N ARG A 98 6.21 -26.13 -3.64
CA ARG A 98 6.82 -25.36 -4.74
C ARG A 98 8.35 -25.32 -4.65
N GLY A 99 8.96 -25.92 -3.62
CA GLY A 99 10.41 -25.94 -3.42
C GLY A 99 11.01 -24.60 -2.95
N ALA A 100 10.17 -23.64 -2.55
CA ALA A 100 10.60 -22.33 -2.06
C ALA A 100 10.85 -22.31 -0.55
N PHE A 101 10.35 -23.33 0.17
CA PHE A 101 10.60 -23.53 1.58
C PHE A 101 11.02 -24.97 1.85
N ARG A 102 11.96 -25.19 2.77
CA ARG A 102 12.42 -26.54 3.10
C ARG A 102 11.44 -27.24 4.04
N GLU A 103 11.17 -28.51 3.74
CA GLU A 103 10.26 -29.34 4.54
C GLU A 103 10.79 -29.58 5.97
N ASP A 104 12.09 -29.80 6.12
CA ASP A 104 12.74 -30.01 7.42
C ASP A 104 12.56 -28.80 8.36
N LEU A 105 12.81 -27.58 7.85
CA LEU A 105 12.60 -26.34 8.57
C LEU A 105 11.13 -26.12 8.92
N TYR A 106 10.21 -26.47 8.01
CA TYR A 106 8.77 -26.37 8.28
C TYR A 106 8.39 -27.18 9.51
N TRP A 107 8.83 -28.44 9.58
CA TRP A 107 8.53 -29.31 10.73
C TRP A 107 9.21 -28.85 12.01
N ARG A 108 10.42 -28.26 11.93
CA ARG A 108 11.11 -27.72 13.10
C ARG A 108 10.44 -26.46 13.68
N LEU A 109 9.82 -25.64 12.84
CA LEU A 109 9.12 -24.41 13.25
C LEU A 109 7.66 -24.69 13.66
N CYS A 110 6.94 -25.54 12.91
CA CYS A 110 5.51 -25.80 13.07
C CYS A 110 5.21 -26.80 14.20
N VAL A 111 5.86 -26.63 15.36
CA VAL A 111 5.65 -27.49 16.54
C VAL A 111 4.33 -27.13 17.23
N VAL A 112 4.08 -25.83 17.44
CA VAL A 112 2.84 -25.31 18.01
C VAL A 112 2.28 -24.23 17.07
N PRO A 113 1.40 -24.59 16.12
CA PRO A 113 0.83 -23.64 15.19
C PRO A 113 -0.22 -22.76 15.89
N LEU A 114 -0.14 -21.45 15.67
CA LEU A 114 -1.14 -20.48 16.13
C LEU A 114 -1.68 -19.71 14.92
N GLN A 115 -2.95 -19.94 14.59
CA GLN A 115 -3.59 -19.25 13.49
C GLN A 115 -4.30 -17.99 13.99
N LEU A 116 -3.86 -16.83 13.50
CA LEU A 116 -4.48 -15.54 13.84
C LEU A 116 -5.72 -15.32 12.97
N PRO A 117 -6.93 -15.23 13.54
CA PRO A 117 -8.13 -14.99 12.76
C PRO A 117 -8.15 -13.55 12.22
N PRO A 118 -8.66 -13.35 10.99
CA PRO A 118 -8.85 -12.01 10.46
C PRO A 118 -9.94 -11.25 11.24
N LEU A 119 -9.92 -9.93 11.17
CA LEU A 119 -10.82 -9.05 11.91
C LEU A 119 -12.30 -9.33 11.62
N ARG A 120 -12.65 -9.68 10.37
CA ARG A 120 -14.01 -10.12 9.98
C ARG A 120 -14.53 -11.34 10.74
N ALA A 121 -13.65 -12.23 11.23
CA ALA A 121 -14.05 -13.39 12.01
C ALA A 121 -14.22 -13.06 13.51
N ARG A 122 -13.85 -11.85 13.92
CA ARG A 122 -13.91 -11.33 15.30
C ARG A 122 -14.55 -9.95 15.35
N ARG A 123 -15.71 -9.77 14.68
CA ARG A 123 -16.39 -8.47 14.56
C ARG A 123 -16.67 -7.78 15.90
N GLY A 124 -16.85 -8.55 16.98
CA GLY A 124 -17.01 -8.01 18.34
C GLY A 124 -15.84 -7.14 18.82
N ASP A 125 -14.62 -7.40 18.33
CA ASP A 125 -13.41 -6.65 18.71
C ASP A 125 -13.33 -5.28 18.02
N VAL A 126 -14.04 -5.09 16.91
CA VAL A 126 -13.94 -3.87 16.08
C VAL A 126 -14.32 -2.65 16.89
N ARG A 127 -15.40 -2.71 17.68
CA ARG A 127 -15.84 -1.58 18.53
C ARG A 127 -14.77 -1.19 19.55
N SER A 128 -14.17 -2.16 20.24
CA SER A 128 -13.13 -1.88 21.23
C SER A 128 -11.86 -1.31 20.58
N LEU A 129 -11.48 -1.81 19.41
CA LEU A 129 -10.35 -1.29 18.65
C LEU A 129 -10.61 0.14 18.13
N LEU A 130 -11.83 0.42 17.65
CA LEU A 130 -12.25 1.77 17.24
C LEU A 130 -12.09 2.77 18.39
N GLN A 131 -12.64 2.44 19.56
CA GLN A 131 -12.53 3.29 20.75
C GLN A 131 -11.07 3.51 21.15
N HIS A 132 -10.25 2.46 21.10
CA HIS A 132 -8.82 2.56 21.37
C HIS A 132 -8.11 3.51 20.40
N PHE A 133 -8.33 3.37 19.09
CA PHE A 133 -7.68 4.23 18.09
C PHE A 133 -8.18 5.66 18.12
N LEU A 134 -9.48 5.88 18.34
CA LEU A 134 -10.02 7.23 18.56
C LEU A 134 -9.33 7.88 19.74
N LYS A 135 -9.21 7.20 20.88
CA LYS A 135 -8.49 7.72 22.05
C LYS A 135 -7.01 7.96 21.77
N LEU A 136 -6.37 7.09 21.00
CA LEU A 136 -4.94 7.18 20.68
C LEU A 136 -4.61 8.38 19.79
N TYR A 137 -5.50 8.70 18.84
CA TYR A 137 -5.28 9.76 17.85
C TYR A 137 -6.03 11.06 18.14
N SER A 138 -6.91 11.07 19.14
CA SER A 138 -7.58 12.30 19.57
C SER A 138 -6.55 13.30 20.10
N PRO A 139 -6.65 14.58 19.72
CA PRO A 139 -5.87 15.64 20.36
C PRO A 139 -6.09 15.62 21.88
N GLN A 140 -5.05 15.96 22.64
CA GLN A 140 -5.12 16.01 24.09
C GLN A 140 -6.27 16.93 24.53
N GLY A 141 -7.21 16.40 25.31
CA GLY A 141 -8.39 17.12 25.80
C GLY A 141 -9.60 17.15 24.84
N ALA A 142 -9.51 16.57 23.64
CA ALA A 142 -10.64 16.46 22.73
C ALA A 142 -11.32 15.09 22.84
N ALA A 143 -12.63 15.08 23.11
CA ALA A 143 -13.45 13.88 23.01
C ALA A 143 -14.00 13.77 21.59
N VAL A 144 -13.39 12.92 20.75
CA VAL A 144 -13.89 12.69 19.41
C VAL A 144 -14.98 11.63 19.42
N THR A 145 -16.14 11.97 18.89
CA THR A 145 -17.29 11.07 18.77
C THR A 145 -17.43 10.55 17.32
N LEU A 146 -18.07 9.40 17.18
CA LEU A 146 -18.54 8.90 15.88
C LEU A 146 -20.02 9.23 15.75
N ALA A 147 -20.45 9.72 14.58
CA ALA A 147 -21.86 9.70 14.25
C ALA A 147 -22.36 8.24 14.16
N ALA A 148 -23.63 8.01 14.48
CA ALA A 148 -24.18 6.65 14.56
C ALA A 148 -24.12 5.88 13.23
N ASP A 149 -24.24 6.59 12.11
CA ASP A 149 -24.10 6.03 10.77
C ASP A 149 -22.64 5.72 10.41
N ALA A 150 -21.69 6.57 10.84
CA ALA A 150 -20.25 6.32 10.71
C ALA A 150 -19.83 5.08 11.51
N GLU A 151 -20.27 4.97 12.77
CA GLU A 151 -19.99 3.79 13.61
C GLU A 151 -20.53 2.51 12.95
N ARG A 152 -21.78 2.52 12.49
CA ARG A 152 -22.38 1.37 11.80
C ARG A 152 -21.58 0.97 10.56
N LYS A 153 -21.20 1.93 9.71
CA LYS A 153 -20.36 1.65 8.53
C LYS A 153 -19.02 1.00 8.90
N LEU A 154 -18.37 1.45 9.98
CA LEU A 154 -17.12 0.88 10.45
C LEU A 154 -17.29 -0.54 11.03
N LEU A 155 -18.41 -0.81 11.69
CA LEU A 155 -18.70 -2.13 12.26
C LEU A 155 -19.11 -3.18 11.22
N ASP A 156 -19.82 -2.76 10.17
CA ASP A 156 -20.31 -3.65 9.11
C ASP A 156 -19.26 -3.95 8.04
N TYR A 157 -18.14 -3.22 8.03
CA TYR A 157 -17.06 -3.38 7.08
C TYR A 157 -16.21 -4.64 7.35
N ASP A 158 -15.78 -5.34 6.30
CA ASP A 158 -15.06 -6.63 6.43
C ASP A 158 -13.57 -6.51 6.75
N TRP A 159 -12.99 -5.32 6.65
CA TRP A 159 -11.59 -5.03 6.99
C TRP A 159 -10.59 -6.01 6.32
N PRO A 160 -10.49 -6.05 4.97
CA PRO A 160 -9.49 -6.88 4.28
C PRO A 160 -8.05 -6.62 4.75
N GLY A 161 -7.69 -5.37 5.08
CA GLY A 161 -6.40 -5.00 5.67
C GLY A 161 -6.37 -5.10 7.20
N ASN A 162 -7.36 -5.74 7.82
CA ASN A 162 -7.48 -6.02 9.24
C ASN A 162 -7.27 -4.76 10.12
N VAL A 163 -6.59 -4.93 11.25
CA VAL A 163 -6.33 -3.87 12.23
C VAL A 163 -5.54 -2.71 11.62
N ARG A 164 -4.69 -2.96 10.63
CA ARG A 164 -3.88 -1.92 9.97
C ARG A 164 -4.77 -0.98 9.15
N GLU A 165 -5.70 -1.53 8.37
CA GLU A 165 -6.70 -0.74 7.63
C GLU A 165 -7.60 0.04 8.59
N LEU A 166 -8.16 -0.63 9.61
CA LEU A 166 -8.99 0.00 10.64
C LEU A 166 -8.29 1.22 11.28
N LYS A 167 -7.05 1.02 11.74
CA LYS A 167 -6.23 2.08 12.34
C LYS A 167 -6.05 3.26 11.39
N ASN A 168 -5.71 2.98 10.12
CA ASN A 168 -5.47 4.02 9.12
C ASN A 168 -6.74 4.77 8.74
N THR A 169 -7.87 4.07 8.60
CA THR A 169 -9.18 4.68 8.34
C THR A 169 -9.57 5.61 9.47
N VAL A 170 -9.49 5.17 10.73
CA VAL A 170 -9.79 6.03 11.89
C VAL A 170 -8.89 7.25 11.94
N HIS A 171 -7.59 7.07 11.79
CA HIS A 171 -6.63 8.18 11.82
C HIS A 171 -6.90 9.19 10.70
N ARG A 172 -7.22 8.70 9.49
CA ARG A 172 -7.54 9.56 8.34
C ARG A 172 -8.85 10.31 8.55
N SER A 173 -9.89 9.65 9.03
CA SER A 173 -11.20 10.28 9.29
C SER A 173 -11.10 11.36 10.37
N LEU A 174 -10.22 11.19 11.36
CA LEU A 174 -9.91 12.24 12.34
C LEU A 174 -9.28 13.49 11.74
N LEU A 175 -8.50 13.35 10.67
CA LEU A 175 -7.85 14.46 9.97
C LEU A 175 -8.79 15.15 8.97
N LEU A 176 -9.75 14.41 8.40
CA LEU A 176 -10.67 14.91 7.37
C LEU A 176 -11.95 15.52 7.93
N ARG A 177 -12.34 15.15 9.16
CA ARG A 177 -13.57 15.65 9.79
C ARG A 177 -13.59 17.17 9.85
N ARG A 178 -14.77 17.73 9.63
CA ARG A 178 -15.00 19.19 9.66
C ARG A 178 -15.53 19.68 11.01
N GLY A 179 -16.01 18.78 11.86
CA GLY A 179 -16.61 19.09 13.15
C GLY A 179 -16.08 18.23 14.30
N GLU A 180 -16.84 18.22 15.40
CA GLU A 180 -16.48 17.48 16.62
C GLU A 180 -16.65 15.96 16.47
N ALA A 181 -17.62 15.54 15.67
CA ALA A 181 -17.88 14.14 15.33
C ALA A 181 -17.26 13.76 13.99
N ILE A 182 -16.91 12.49 13.83
CA ILE A 182 -16.62 11.88 12.52
C ILE A 182 -17.94 11.45 11.90
N GLU A 183 -18.23 11.99 10.73
CA GLU A 183 -19.42 11.66 9.96
C GLU A 183 -19.14 10.55 8.94
N ALA A 184 -20.20 9.93 8.42
CA ALA A 184 -20.05 8.85 7.44
C ALA A 184 -19.43 9.28 6.11
N ALA A 185 -19.39 10.60 5.82
CA ALA A 185 -18.72 11.19 4.67
C ALA A 185 -17.19 11.37 4.89
N ASP A 186 -16.74 11.37 6.14
CA ASP A 186 -15.31 11.47 6.49
C ASP A 186 -14.60 10.11 6.44
N LEU A 187 -15.37 9.02 6.27
CA LEU A 187 -14.85 7.66 6.18
C LEU A 187 -14.39 7.36 4.76
N LEU A 188 -13.08 7.16 4.61
CA LEU A 188 -12.49 6.65 3.38
C LEU A 188 -11.91 5.26 3.65
N PHE A 189 -12.54 4.23 3.07
CA PHE A 189 -12.04 2.87 3.14
C PHE A 189 -11.02 2.62 2.02
N ASP A 190 -10.17 1.60 2.15
CA ASP A 190 -9.15 1.35 1.13
C ASP A 190 -9.77 1.08 -0.25
N ARG A 191 -10.94 0.44 -0.31
CA ARG A 191 -11.67 0.23 -1.58
C ARG A 191 -12.05 1.55 -2.28
N ASP A 192 -12.23 2.62 -1.52
CA ASP A 192 -12.56 3.95 -2.04
C ASP A 192 -11.30 4.72 -2.47
N LEU A 193 -10.12 4.29 -1.98
CA LEU A 193 -8.83 4.85 -2.35
C LEU A 193 -8.21 4.18 -3.58
N HIS A 194 -8.57 2.91 -3.87
CA HIS A 194 -8.12 2.18 -5.05
C HIS A 194 -8.91 2.64 -6.30
N LEU A 195 -8.71 3.89 -6.69
CA LEU A 195 -9.14 4.42 -7.99
C LEU A 195 -8.14 3.96 -9.07
N GLY A 196 -8.36 2.75 -9.61
CA GLY A 196 -7.72 2.28 -10.84
C GLY A 196 -6.90 1.00 -10.72
N GLY A 197 -7.54 -0.14 -10.44
CA GLY A 197 -6.93 -1.46 -10.57
C GLY A 197 -7.97 -2.56 -10.37
N ASP A 198 -8.26 -3.28 -11.44
CA ASP A 198 -9.03 -4.53 -11.50
C ASP A 198 -10.53 -4.49 -11.19
N ARG A 199 -11.28 -3.83 -12.08
CA ARG A 199 -12.61 -4.31 -12.49
C ARG A 199 -12.72 -4.38 -14.01
N ALA A 200 -11.99 -5.33 -14.60
CA ALA A 200 -12.29 -5.85 -15.93
C ALA A 200 -12.96 -7.22 -15.76
N SER A 201 -14.27 -7.22 -15.52
CA SER A 201 -15.24 -8.21 -16.05
C SER A 201 -16.63 -7.97 -15.43
N GLU A 202 -17.55 -7.55 -16.33
CA GLU A 202 -18.97 -7.91 -16.38
C GLU A 202 -19.88 -7.54 -15.20
N SER A 203 -20.56 -6.40 -15.31
CA SER A 203 -22.00 -6.34 -15.66
C SER A 203 -22.55 -4.92 -15.48
N ASP A 204 -23.34 -4.50 -16.46
CA ASP A 204 -24.03 -3.22 -16.57
C ASP A 204 -24.81 -2.82 -15.31
N THR A 205 -24.50 -1.64 -14.76
CA THR A 205 -25.52 -0.63 -14.39
C THR A 205 -24.87 0.76 -14.36
N ALA A 206 -25.48 1.66 -15.13
CA ALA A 206 -25.16 3.08 -15.38
C ALA A 206 -24.34 3.81 -14.30
N TYR A 207 -23.13 4.22 -14.68
CA TYR A 207 -22.42 5.33 -14.04
C TYR A 207 -23.06 6.65 -14.51
N ASP A 208 -23.76 7.33 -13.62
CA ASP A 208 -24.33 8.65 -13.85
C ASP A 208 -23.23 9.72 -13.68
N PRO A 209 -22.81 10.43 -14.76
CA PRO A 209 -21.76 11.44 -14.68
C PRO A 209 -22.22 12.77 -14.08
N PHE A 210 -23.48 12.89 -13.64
CA PHE A 210 -24.07 14.14 -13.13
C PHE A 210 -24.19 14.24 -11.61
N SER A 211 -23.57 13.36 -10.81
CA SER A 211 -23.45 13.62 -9.38
C SER A 211 -22.46 14.77 -9.15
N ASP A 212 -23.03 15.94 -8.90
CA ASP A 212 -22.39 17.19 -8.48
C ASP A 212 -21.58 16.95 -7.20
N ASP A 213 -20.32 16.54 -7.35
CA ASP A 213 -19.36 16.60 -6.27
C ASP A 213 -18.08 17.24 -6.78
N THR A 214 -17.58 18.16 -5.98
CA THR A 214 -16.38 18.95 -6.23
C THR A 214 -15.17 18.05 -5.97
N SER A 215 -15.04 16.98 -6.75
CA SER A 215 -13.95 16.03 -6.65
C SER A 215 -12.71 16.66 -7.27
N CYS A 216 -11.75 17.02 -6.41
CA CYS A 216 -10.38 17.28 -6.78
C CYS A 216 -9.93 16.25 -7.83
N VAL A 217 -9.44 16.74 -8.97
CA VAL A 217 -8.86 15.90 -10.01
C VAL A 217 -7.70 15.13 -9.37
N TYR A 218 -7.80 13.80 -9.27
CA TYR A 218 -6.68 12.98 -8.80
C TYR A 218 -5.62 12.91 -9.91
N ILE A 219 -4.44 13.47 -9.63
CA ILE A 219 -3.37 13.81 -10.59
C ILE A 219 -2.37 12.66 -10.84
N VAL A 220 -2.46 11.55 -10.10
CA VAL A 220 -1.40 10.52 -10.12
C VAL A 220 -1.52 9.61 -11.35
N GLY A 221 -0.46 9.56 -12.18
CA GLY A 221 -0.32 8.63 -13.30
C GLY A 221 -0.76 9.15 -14.68
N LYS A 222 -1.34 10.36 -14.77
CA LYS A 222 -1.64 11.01 -16.05
C LYS A 222 -0.51 11.96 -16.48
N PRO A 223 -0.19 12.06 -17.79
CA PRO A 223 0.70 13.11 -18.28
C PRO A 223 0.17 14.49 -17.90
N LEU A 224 1.05 15.40 -17.47
CA LEU A 224 0.68 16.75 -17.02
C LEU A 224 -0.23 17.47 -18.03
N GLU A 225 0.08 17.36 -19.32
CA GLU A 225 -0.74 17.97 -20.39
C GLU A 225 -2.20 17.50 -20.38
N ARG A 226 -2.44 16.21 -20.11
CA ARG A 226 -3.80 15.63 -20.07
C ARG A 226 -4.60 16.15 -18.88
N ILE A 227 -3.93 16.36 -17.75
CA ILE A 227 -4.55 16.88 -16.52
C ILE A 227 -4.94 18.33 -16.72
N GLU A 228 -4.01 19.12 -17.25
CA GLU A 228 -4.25 20.53 -17.52
C GLU A 228 -5.36 20.74 -18.57
N ASP A 229 -5.42 19.93 -19.63
CA ASP A 229 -6.50 19.99 -20.63
C ASP A 229 -7.87 19.62 -20.02
N GLU A 230 -7.90 18.61 -19.13
CA GLU A 230 -9.12 18.18 -18.45
C GLU A 230 -9.65 19.28 -17.49
N VAL A 231 -8.76 19.89 -16.72
CA VAL A 231 -9.07 21.03 -15.83
C VAL A 231 -9.53 22.23 -16.65
N PHE A 232 -8.89 22.49 -17.79
CA PHE A 232 -9.23 23.60 -18.67
C PHE A 232 -10.65 23.44 -19.26
N VAL A 233 -11.00 22.24 -19.76
CA VAL A 233 -12.33 21.93 -20.30
C VAL A 233 -13.40 22.05 -19.22
N LYS A 234 -13.16 21.48 -18.02
CA LYS A 234 -14.08 21.60 -16.88
C LYS A 234 -14.32 23.05 -16.47
N THR A 235 -13.27 23.87 -16.51
CA THR A 235 -13.37 25.30 -16.20
C THR A 235 -14.17 26.06 -17.27
N CYS A 236 -13.98 25.73 -18.55
CA CYS A 236 -14.77 26.30 -19.65
C CYS A 236 -16.25 25.93 -19.55
N ARG A 237 -16.59 24.71 -19.13
CA ARG A 237 -17.99 24.30 -18.91
C ARG A 237 -18.65 25.10 -17.79
N ARG A 238 -17.93 25.36 -16.70
CA ARG A 238 -18.46 26.05 -15.52
C ARG A 238 -18.55 27.58 -15.67
N LEU A 239 -17.60 28.19 -16.38
CA LEU A 239 -17.49 29.65 -16.50
C LEU A 239 -17.82 30.17 -17.92
N GLY A 240 -18.15 29.28 -18.85
CA GLY A 240 -18.36 29.56 -20.27
C GLY A 240 -17.06 29.67 -21.07
N THR A 241 -17.20 29.84 -22.39
CA THR A 241 -16.08 29.85 -23.36
C THR A 241 -15.44 31.23 -23.56
N ARG A 242 -15.59 32.17 -22.61
CA ARG A 242 -14.93 33.48 -22.69
C ARG A 242 -13.48 33.36 -22.24
N ALA A 243 -12.54 33.40 -23.19
CA ALA A 243 -11.11 33.23 -22.95
C ALA A 243 -10.54 34.13 -21.84
N SER A 244 -11.05 35.36 -21.67
CA SER A 244 -10.60 36.28 -20.62
C SER A 244 -11.00 35.84 -19.20
N ILE A 245 -12.14 35.18 -19.05
CA ILE A 245 -12.67 34.72 -17.76
C ILE A 245 -11.97 33.42 -17.35
N VAL A 246 -11.85 32.48 -18.29
CA VAL A 246 -11.15 31.20 -18.10
C VAL A 246 -9.66 31.44 -17.79
N ALA A 247 -9.01 32.35 -18.52
CA ALA A 247 -7.60 32.69 -18.28
C ALA A 247 -7.36 33.24 -16.87
N ARG A 248 -8.26 34.10 -16.38
CA ARG A 248 -8.17 34.67 -15.03
C ARG A 248 -8.39 33.63 -13.95
N ALA A 249 -9.36 32.72 -14.15
CA ALA A 249 -9.66 31.65 -13.20
C ALA A 249 -8.51 30.63 -13.07
N LEU A 250 -7.77 30.38 -14.15
CA LEU A 250 -6.65 29.43 -14.19
C LEU A 250 -5.27 30.08 -13.99
N GLY A 251 -5.20 31.39 -13.76
CA GLY A 251 -3.93 32.11 -13.59
C GLY A 251 -3.05 32.15 -14.83
N GLN A 252 -3.63 32.04 -16.03
CA GLN A 252 -2.92 32.02 -17.32
C GLN A 252 -3.09 33.32 -18.10
N SER A 253 -2.19 33.60 -19.05
CA SER A 253 -2.34 34.75 -19.94
C SER A 253 -3.46 34.53 -20.96
N ARG A 254 -4.10 35.63 -21.41
CA ARG A 254 -5.21 35.57 -22.39
C ARG A 254 -4.81 34.82 -23.68
N GLY A 255 -3.59 35.04 -24.17
CA GLY A 255 -3.06 34.34 -25.35
C GLY A 255 -2.71 32.87 -25.12
N ALA A 256 -2.42 32.45 -23.88
CA ALA A 256 -2.23 31.04 -23.55
C ALA A 256 -3.58 30.30 -23.53
N ALA A 257 -4.61 30.90 -22.94
CA ALA A 257 -5.95 30.34 -22.95
C ALA A 257 -6.53 30.20 -24.37
N TYR A 258 -6.31 31.21 -25.23
CA TYR A 258 -6.79 31.16 -26.63
C TYR A 258 -6.15 30.02 -27.44
N ARG A 259 -4.81 29.91 -27.40
CA ARG A 259 -4.08 28.81 -28.05
C ARG A 259 -4.51 27.43 -27.56
N ARG A 260 -4.86 27.34 -26.26
CA ARG A 260 -5.34 26.09 -25.66
C ARG A 260 -6.78 25.76 -26.07
N MET A 261 -7.65 26.76 -26.18
CA MET A 261 -9.00 26.59 -26.74
C MET A 261 -8.94 26.10 -28.19
N GLU A 262 -8.06 26.67 -29.01
CA GLU A 262 -7.85 26.26 -30.41
C GLU A 262 -7.32 24.82 -30.51
N LYS A 263 -6.30 24.46 -29.69
CA LYS A 263 -5.77 23.09 -29.60
C LYS A 263 -6.84 22.06 -29.20
N LEU A 264 -7.81 22.46 -28.38
CA LEU A 264 -8.89 21.60 -27.86
C LEU A 264 -10.19 21.70 -28.65
N GLY A 265 -10.24 22.49 -29.75
CA GLY A 265 -11.41 22.64 -30.59
C GLY A 265 -12.60 23.35 -29.92
N ILE A 266 -12.37 24.17 -28.89
CA ILE A 266 -13.43 24.90 -28.18
C ILE A 266 -13.67 26.25 -28.87
N THR A 267 -14.84 26.41 -29.50
CA THR A 267 -15.22 27.66 -30.17
C THR A 267 -15.84 28.69 -29.20
N PRO A 268 -15.62 30.00 -29.41
CA PRO A 268 -16.26 31.03 -28.61
C PRO A 268 -17.78 31.01 -28.80
N GLY A 269 -18.52 30.56 -27.79
CA GLY A 269 -19.99 30.50 -27.78
C GLY A 269 -20.57 29.11 -28.06
N GLY A 270 -19.75 28.08 -28.26
CA GLY A 270 -20.17 26.69 -28.44
C GLY A 270 -20.01 25.84 -27.17
N GLU A 271 -20.73 24.73 -27.08
CA GLU A 271 -20.52 23.74 -26.02
C GLU A 271 -19.20 22.98 -26.25
N PRO A 272 -18.36 22.81 -25.21
CA PRO A 272 -17.10 22.09 -25.34
C PRO A 272 -17.35 20.57 -25.52
N PRO A 273 -16.52 19.87 -26.31
CA PRO A 273 -16.77 18.49 -26.71
C PRO A 273 -16.93 17.53 -25.53
N GLU A 274 -17.87 16.58 -25.65
CA GLU A 274 -18.08 15.49 -24.70
C GLU A 274 -17.13 14.33 -25.02
N GLY A 275 -16.17 14.07 -24.13
CA GLY A 275 -15.36 12.86 -24.18
C GLY A 275 -13.91 13.08 -24.64
N SER A 276 -13.02 12.31 -24.01
CA SER A 276 -11.57 12.38 -24.23
C SER A 276 -11.21 12.13 -25.69
N ALA A 277 -10.46 13.07 -26.28
CA ALA A 277 -9.90 12.94 -27.62
C ALA A 277 -9.13 11.62 -27.77
N ARG A 278 -9.71 10.65 -28.49
CA ARG A 278 -8.98 9.53 -29.07
C ARG A 278 -8.08 10.11 -30.16
N ARG A 279 -6.76 10.07 -29.96
CA ARG A 279 -5.80 10.36 -31.04
C ARG A 279 -5.78 9.18 -32.00
N ALA A 280 -5.99 9.45 -33.29
CA ALA A 280 -5.67 8.54 -34.37
C ALA A 280 -4.15 8.35 -34.47
N ALA A 281 -3.71 7.09 -34.69
CA ALA A 281 -2.32 6.72 -34.96
C ALA A 281 -1.98 6.93 -36.46
N PRO A 282 -0.70 7.07 -36.84
CA PRO A 282 -0.30 7.41 -38.20
C PRO A 282 -0.04 6.19 -39.09
N GLY A 283 -0.41 6.29 -40.37
CA GLY A 283 0.28 5.63 -41.50
C GLY A 283 -0.42 4.43 -42.15
N SER A 284 -0.96 4.63 -43.34
CA SER A 284 -0.77 3.71 -44.48
C SER A 284 -0.96 4.47 -45.78
N GLU A 285 0.15 4.72 -46.47
CA GLU A 285 0.20 5.11 -47.87
C GLU A 285 -0.57 4.10 -48.71
N SER A 286 -1.38 4.60 -49.65
CA SER A 286 -1.81 3.85 -50.83
C SER A 286 -1.75 4.80 -52.01
N GLU A 287 -0.85 4.46 -52.96
CA GLU A 287 -0.75 5.04 -54.30
C GLU A 287 -2.05 4.78 -55.11
N PRO A 288 -2.32 5.56 -56.16
CA PRO A 288 -3.58 5.52 -56.88
C PRO A 288 -3.59 4.45 -57.99
N GLU A 289 -4.76 3.84 -58.19
CA GLU A 289 -5.11 3.04 -59.38
C GLU A 289 -5.11 3.92 -60.64
N GLU A 290 -4.47 3.44 -61.71
CA GLU A 290 -4.82 3.81 -63.09
C GLU A 290 -4.83 2.54 -63.97
N GLN A 291 -6.06 2.18 -64.38
CA GLN A 291 -6.51 1.45 -65.59
C GLN A 291 -5.98 0.04 -65.90
#